data_AF-A0A1Q6HAE4-F1
#
_entry.id   AF-A0A1Q6HAE4-F1
#
_cell.length_a   1.000
_cell.length_b   1.000
_cell.length_c   1.000
_cell.angle_alpha   90.00
_cell.angle_beta   90.00
_cell.angle_gamma   90.00
#
_symmetry.space_group_name_H-M   'P 1'
#
loop_
_entity.id
_entity.type
_entity.pdbx_description
1 polymer ?
#
loop_
_entity_poly.entity_id
_entity_poly.type
_entity_poly.pdbx_seq_one_letter_code
_entity_poly.pdbx_strand_id
1 'polypeptide(L)' 'MLKIFLITLLIIAVCMILLCISIILKKNGRFPKTHVSANKAMRERGIGCVQSQDFAMRKKNPHAIAERSPRK' A
#
# COMPACT_ATOMS: atom_id res chain seq x y z
N MET A 1 -34.52 -26.74 3.36
CA MET A 1 -33.38 -26.24 4.17
C MET A 1 -32.03 -26.67 3.62
N LEU A 2 -31.70 -27.96 3.55
CA LEU A 2 -30.39 -28.43 3.06
C LEU A 2 -30.04 -27.97 1.62
N LYS A 3 -31.03 -27.94 0.71
CA LYS A 3 -30.85 -27.44 -0.67
C LYS A 3 -30.40 -25.97 -0.71
N ILE A 4 -30.98 -25.13 0.14
CA ILE A 4 -30.64 -23.71 0.23
C ILE A 4 -29.23 -23.56 0.79
N PHE A 5 -28.88 -24.34 1.82
CA PHE A 5 -27.55 -24.36 2.40
C PHE A 5 -26.45 -24.71 1.37
N LEU A 6 -26.68 -25.76 0.57
CA LEU A 6 -25.77 -26.16 -0.51
C LEU A 6 -25.59 -25.06 -1.56
N ILE A 7 -26.68 -24.40 -1.96
CA ILE A 7 -26.63 -23.29 -2.93
C ILE A 7 -25.85 -22.11 -2.34
N THR A 8 -26.09 -21.73 -1.08
CA THR A 8 -25.35 -20.63 -0.44
C THR A 8 -23.86 -20.93 -0.31
N LEU A 9 -23.50 -22.18 0.00
CA LEU A 9 -22.11 -22.59 0.15
C LEU A 9 -21.37 -22.57 -1.20
N LEU A 10 -22.06 -22.95 -2.28
CA LEU A 10 -21.55 -22.86 -3.65
C LEU A 10 -21.31 -21.40 -4.05
N ILE A 11 -22.24 -20.49 -3.74
CA ILE A 11 -22.09 -19.06 -4.06
C ILE A 11 -20.87 -18.47 -3.33
N ILE A 12 -20.72 -18.75 -2.04
CA ILE A 12 -19.58 -18.27 -1.25
C ILE A 12 -18.25 -18.80 -1.82
N ALA A 13 -18.21 -20.08 -2.19
CA ALA A 13 -17.04 -20.68 -2.81
C ALA A 13 -16.64 -19.97 -4.12
N VAL A 14 -17.62 -19.67 -4.99
CA VAL A 14 -17.38 -18.91 -6.23
C VAL A 14 -16.87 -17.50 -5.94
N CYS A 15 -17.45 -16.78 -4.96
CA CYS A 15 -16.98 -15.46 -4.55
C CYS A 15 -15.53 -15.47 -4.07
N MET A 16 -15.15 -16.46 -3.26
CA MET A 16 -13.78 -16.63 -2.77
C MET A 16 -12.80 -16.90 -3.91
N ILE A 17 -13.19 -17.72 -4.89
CA ILE A 17 -12.38 -17.97 -6.09
C ILE A 17 -12.18 -16.67 -6.85
N LEU A 18 -13.25 -15.91 -7.14
CA LEU A 18 -13.19 -14.65 -7.88
C LEU A 18 -12.30 -13.59 -7.19
N LEU A 19 -12.36 -13.49 -5.86
CA LEU A 19 -11.49 -12.60 -5.08
C LEU A 19 -10.01 -13.00 -5.20
N CYS A 20 -9.72 -14.30 -5.22
CA CYS A 20 -8.35 -14.81 -5.29
C CYS A 20 -7.74 -14.78 -6.70
N ILE A 21 -8.56 -14.70 -7.76
CA ILE A 21 -8.08 -14.65 -9.16
C ILE A 21 -7.04 -13.54 -9.38
N SER A 22 -7.27 -12.35 -8.81
CA SER A 22 -6.36 -11.21 -8.97
C SER A 22 -5.00 -11.40 -8.30
N ILE A 23 -4.92 -12.28 -7.31
CA ILE A 23 -3.70 -12.61 -6.55
C ILE A 23 -2.98 -13.80 -7.20
N ILE A 24 -3.71 -14.82 -7.65
CA ILE A 24 -3.13 -16.06 -8.20
C ILE A 24 -2.71 -15.89 -9.67
N LEU A 25 -3.51 -15.20 -10.50
CA LEU A 25 -3.23 -15.08 -11.93
C LEU A 25 -2.23 -13.97 -12.29
N LYS A 26 -2.08 -12.93 -11.45
CA LYS A 26 -1.08 -11.90 -11.70
C LYS A 26 0.30 -12.45 -11.37
N LYS A 27 1.22 -12.45 -12.35
CA LYS A 27 2.61 -12.95 -12.26
C LYS A 27 3.42 -12.41 -11.06
N ASN A 28 3.01 -11.28 -10.48
CA ASN A 28 3.51 -10.68 -9.23
C ASN A 28 2.34 -10.29 -8.30
N GLY A 29 1.40 -11.21 -8.06
CA GLY A 29 0.21 -11.01 -7.24
C GLY A 29 0.54 -10.80 -5.76
N ARG A 30 1.00 -9.60 -5.43
CA ARG A 30 1.12 -9.11 -4.05
C ARG A 30 0.08 -8.03 -3.85
N PHE A 31 -0.41 -7.91 -2.63
CA PHE A 31 -1.19 -6.74 -2.25
C PHE A 31 -0.39 -5.46 -2.58
N PRO A 32 -1.00 -4.47 -3.23
CA PRO A 32 -0.33 -3.22 -3.53
C PRO A 32 0.17 -2.60 -2.22
N LYS A 33 1.44 -2.18 -2.20
CA LYS A 33 2.00 -1.47 -1.05
C LYS A 33 1.34 -0.09 -0.99
N THR A 34 0.41 0.09 -0.06
CA THR A 34 -0.31 1.36 0.16
C THR A 34 0.54 2.38 0.91
N HIS A 35 1.65 1.95 1.52
CA HIS A 35 2.56 2.85 2.21
C HIS A 35 3.28 3.77 1.20
N VAL A 36 3.13 5.08 1.37
CA VAL A 36 3.63 6.10 0.42
C VAL A 36 5.12 5.93 0.10
N SER A 37 5.95 5.65 1.11
CA SER A 37 7.40 5.51 0.93
C SER A 37 7.79 4.19 0.23
N ALA A 38 6.97 3.15 0.34
CA ALA A 38 7.27 1.84 -0.23
C ALA A 38 6.56 1.58 -1.58
N ASN A 39 5.76 2.53 -2.06
CA ASN A 39 5.01 2.42 -3.30
C ASN A 39 5.84 2.89 -4.50
N LYS A 40 6.17 1.96 -5.41
CA LYS A 40 6.94 2.25 -6.63
C LYS A 40 6.27 3.32 -7.50
N ALA A 41 4.95 3.25 -7.67
CA ALA A 41 4.20 4.20 -8.49
C ALA A 41 4.21 5.63 -7.91
N MET A 42 4.19 5.77 -6.59
CA MET A 42 4.31 7.10 -5.94
C MET A 42 5.74 7.64 -6.04
N ARG A 43 6.74 6.75 -5.94
CA ARG A 43 8.15 7.12 -6.09
C ARG A 43 8.49 7.57 -7.51
N GLU A 44 7.93 6.93 -8.53
CA GLU A 44 8.04 7.36 -9.93
C GLU A 44 7.42 8.76 -10.17
N ARG A 45 6.43 9.14 -9.36
CA ARG A 45 5.83 10.49 -9.36
C ARG A 45 6.57 11.50 -8.48
N GLY A 46 7.68 11.11 -7.84
CA GLY A 46 8.43 11.97 -6.92
C GLY A 46 7.76 12.21 -5.56
N ILE A 47 6.70 11.46 -5.22
CA ILE A 47 5.94 11.65 -3.98
C ILE A 47 6.57 10.80 -2.86
N GLY A 48 7.23 11.47 -1.92
CA GLY A 48 7.86 10.87 -0.73
C GLY A 48 6.99 10.91 0.53
N CYS A 49 7.50 10.39 1.65
CA CYS A 49 6.81 10.56 2.94
C CYS A 49 6.81 12.04 3.34
N VAL A 50 5.78 12.47 4.06
CA VAL A 50 5.60 13.88 4.45
C VAL A 50 6.83 14.46 5.13
N GLN A 51 7.49 13.70 6.02
CA GLN A 51 8.68 14.15 6.73
C GLN A 51 9.89 14.33 5.80
N SER A 52 10.07 13.43 4.83
CA SER A 52 11.15 13.54 3.85
C SER A 52 10.95 14.72 2.89
N GLN A 53 9.70 14.93 2.45
CA GLN A 53 9.36 16.05 1.56
C GLN A 53 9.46 17.39 2.29
N ASP A 54 8.95 17.46 3.52
CA ASP A 54 9.07 18.63 4.39
C ASP A 54 10.56 18.98 4.55
N PHE A 55 11.39 18.03 4.98
CA PHE A 55 12.84 18.22 5.13
C PHE A 55 13.51 18.72 3.85
N ALA A 56 13.22 18.13 2.69
CA ALA A 56 13.79 18.54 1.42
C ALA A 56 13.38 19.96 0.99
N MET A 57 12.20 20.42 1.42
CA MET A 57 11.67 21.75 1.11
C MET A 57 12.09 22.82 2.12
N ARG A 58 12.69 22.45 3.26
CA ARG A 58 13.13 23.43 4.26
C ARG A 58 14.23 24.33 3.71
N LYS A 59 14.02 25.64 3.83
CA LYS A 59 15.06 26.64 3.55
C LYS A 59 16.12 26.60 4.66
N LYS A 60 17.39 26.71 4.29
CA LYS A 60 18.49 26.81 5.27
C LYS A 60 18.28 28.04 6.15
N ASN A 61 18.18 27.82 7.47
CA ASN A 61 18.03 28.86 8.47
C ASN A 61 19.27 28.86 9.40
N PRO A 62 20.02 29.98 9.53
CA PRO A 62 21.18 30.06 10.42
C PRO A 62 20.82 29.92 11.91
N HIS A 63 19.55 30.10 12.28
CA HIS A 63 19.04 29.92 13.64
C HIS A 63 18.29 28.58 13.81
N ALA A 64 18.45 27.63 12.88
CA ALA A 64 17.82 26.32 13.01
C ALA A 64 18.32 25.60 14.27
N ILE A 65 17.38 25.13 15.08
CA ILE A 65 17.67 24.30 16.26
C ILE A 65 18.05 22.91 15.77
N ALA A 66 18.96 22.23 16.46
CA ALA A 66 19.32 20.85 16.16
C ALA A 66 18.12 19.91 16.42
N GLU A 67 17.30 19.68 15.40
CA GLU A 67 16.27 18.65 15.43
C GLU A 67 16.93 17.26 15.52
N ARG A 68 16.27 16.30 16.17
CA ARG A 68 16.77 14.93 16.37
C ARG A 68 17.30 14.39 15.04
N SER A 69 18.62 14.15 14.97
CA SER A 69 19.36 13.78 13.76
C SER A 69 18.53 12.88 12.85
N PRO A 70 18.41 13.18 11.55
CA PRO A 70 17.81 12.24 10.62
C PRO A 70 18.64 10.96 10.70
N ARG A 71 17.96 9.84 10.93
CA ARG A 71 18.58 8.51 10.94
C ARG A 71 19.28 8.33 9.59
N LYS A 72 20.60 8.14 9.61
CA LYS A 72 21.41 7.74 8.44
C LYS A 72 20.86 6.46 7.83
#